data_AF-A0A349VYH8-F1
#
_entry.id   AF-A0A349VYH8-F1
#
_cell.length_a   1.000
_cell.length_b   1.000
_cell.length_c   1.000
_cell.angle_alpha   90.00
_cell.angle_beta   90.00
_cell.angle_gamma   90.00
#
_symmetry.space_group_name_H-M   'P 1'
#
loop_
_entity.id
_entity.type
_entity.pdbx_description
1 polymer ?
#
loop_
_entity_poly.entity_id
_entity_poly.type
_entity_poly.pdbx_seq_one_letter_code
_entity_poly.pdbx_strand_id
1 'polypeptide(L)'
;MTLSEKYALTAEDKFVLKCVAYFQDIGYLFEGVKGTREKSISVARCFLQEHFVAESVIEKIEMCILATRPSKKPENLLEEIVADAVSFHLGSKSFVDLNQRMYLEVNYRRNQVIDERIWYALTLVFLRNHTYFTEEARLLKEGIKKNNIVYFVTLQTAGKQSSV
;
A
#
# COMPACT_ATOMS: atom_id res chain seq x y z
N MET A 1 8.81 -6.97 9.77
CA MET A 1 7.35 -7.07 9.94
C MET A 1 7.03 -6.84 11.41
N THR A 2 7.21 -5.60 11.88
CA THR A 2 7.14 -5.22 13.31
C THR A 2 5.72 -4.84 13.77
N LEU A 3 4.84 -4.44 12.84
CA LEU A 3 3.45 -4.08 13.15
C LEU A 3 2.67 -5.22 13.82
N SER A 4 2.80 -6.44 13.30
CA SER A 4 2.08 -7.61 13.81
C SER A 4 2.59 -8.12 15.16
N GLU A 5 3.81 -7.75 15.58
CA GLU A 5 4.42 -8.22 16.83
C GLU A 5 3.77 -7.60 18.07
N LYS A 6 3.06 -6.48 17.90
CA LYS A 6 2.30 -5.80 18.96
C LYS A 6 0.98 -6.49 19.30
N TYR A 7 0.55 -7.41 18.45
CA TYR A 7 -0.74 -8.09 18.57
C TYR A 7 -0.54 -9.56 18.94
N ALA A 8 -1.42 -10.08 19.78
CA ALA A 8 -1.44 -11.49 20.14
C ALA A 8 -2.06 -12.31 18.99
N LEU A 9 -1.27 -12.55 17.94
CA LEU A 9 -1.70 -13.31 16.77
C LEU A 9 -1.42 -14.81 16.92
N THR A 10 -2.34 -15.63 16.46
CA THR A 10 -2.17 -17.09 16.40
C THR A 10 -1.10 -17.48 15.38
N ALA A 11 -0.67 -18.74 15.40
CA ALA A 11 0.26 -19.26 14.39
C ALA A 11 -0.36 -19.21 12.98
N GLU A 12 -1.66 -19.48 12.87
CA GLU A 12 -2.42 -19.40 11.63
C GLU A 12 -2.48 -17.96 11.10
N ASP A 13 -2.79 -16.98 11.95
CA ASP A 13 -2.83 -15.56 11.57
C ASP A 13 -1.46 -15.08 11.05
N LYS A 14 -0.38 -15.47 11.74
CA LYS A 14 0.99 -15.16 11.28
C LYS A 14 1.31 -15.82 9.94
N PHE A 15 0.79 -17.02 9.70
CA PHE A 15 0.92 -17.70 8.40
C PHE A 15 0.14 -16.94 7.31
N VAL A 16 -1.10 -16.52 7.58
CA VAL A 16 -1.92 -15.69 6.69
C VAL A 16 -1.15 -14.43 6.29
N LEU A 17 -0.66 -13.67 7.27
CA LEU A 17 0.06 -12.42 7.01
C LEU A 17 1.34 -12.62 6.19
N LYS A 18 2.07 -13.72 6.41
CA LYS A 18 3.25 -14.06 5.60
C LYS A 18 2.87 -14.36 4.16
N CYS A 19 1.81 -15.13 3.93
CA CYS A 19 1.33 -15.43 2.58
C CYS A 19 0.92 -14.14 1.86
N VAL A 20 0.18 -13.25 2.53
CA VAL A 20 -0.21 -11.95 1.95
C VAL A 20 1.02 -11.14 1.55
N ALA A 21 2.06 -11.09 2.39
CA ALA A 21 3.30 -10.39 2.07
C ALA A 21 4.02 -10.93 0.83
N TYR A 22 3.91 -12.23 0.54
CA TYR A 22 4.46 -12.82 -0.68
C TYR A 22 3.59 -12.55 -1.92
N PHE A 23 2.27 -12.61 -1.77
CA PHE A 23 1.38 -12.69 -2.93
C PHE A 23 0.68 -11.39 -3.30
N GLN A 24 0.55 -10.40 -2.41
CA GLN A 24 -0.33 -9.24 -2.64
C GLN A 24 -0.12 -8.50 -3.97
N ASP A 25 1.13 -8.40 -4.44
CA ASP A 25 1.50 -7.67 -5.66
C ASP A 25 1.89 -8.59 -6.83
N ILE A 26 1.86 -9.92 -6.68
CA ILE A 26 2.33 -10.85 -7.73
C ILE A 26 1.51 -10.73 -9.02
N GLY A 27 0.22 -10.40 -8.91
CA GLY A 27 -0.67 -10.19 -10.04
C GLY A 27 -0.26 -9.04 -10.95
N TYR A 28 0.57 -8.12 -10.45
CA TYR A 28 1.06 -6.97 -11.21
C TYR A 28 1.92 -7.40 -12.40
N LEU A 29 2.62 -8.53 -12.29
CA LEU A 29 3.43 -9.12 -13.36
C LEU A 29 2.59 -9.55 -14.57
N PHE A 30 1.29 -9.81 -14.37
CA PHE A 30 0.40 -10.35 -15.39
C PHE A 30 -0.57 -9.31 -15.94
N GLU A 31 -1.17 -8.51 -15.06
CA GLU A 31 -2.27 -7.59 -15.42
C GLU A 31 -1.90 -6.10 -15.33
N GLY A 32 -0.65 -5.79 -14.94
CA GLY A 32 -0.26 -4.42 -14.59
C GLY A 32 -1.07 -3.92 -13.39
N VAL A 33 -1.51 -2.66 -13.40
CA VAL A 33 -2.21 -2.01 -12.26
C VAL A 33 -3.67 -2.44 -12.14
N LYS A 34 -4.36 -2.67 -13.26
CA LYS A 34 -5.78 -3.00 -13.27
C LYS A 34 -5.91 -4.52 -13.14
N GLY A 35 -6.63 -5.01 -12.14
CA GLY A 35 -6.77 -6.46 -11.92
C GLY A 35 -5.62 -7.11 -11.15
N THR A 36 -4.63 -6.34 -10.68
CA THR A 36 -3.50 -6.84 -9.86
C THR A 36 -3.98 -7.74 -8.72
N ARG A 37 -4.99 -7.30 -7.96
CA ARG A 37 -5.41 -7.98 -6.74
C ARG A 37 -6.15 -9.27 -7.03
N GLU A 38 -7.09 -9.22 -7.98
CA GLU A 38 -7.82 -10.39 -8.46
C GLU A 38 -6.85 -11.47 -8.97
N LYS A 39 -5.83 -11.04 -9.72
CA LYS A 39 -4.81 -11.96 -10.20
C LYS A 39 -3.91 -12.48 -9.07
N SER A 40 -3.50 -11.63 -8.14
CA SER A 40 -2.74 -12.04 -6.95
C SER A 40 -3.47 -13.09 -6.13
N ILE A 41 -4.78 -12.92 -5.95
CA ILE A 41 -5.67 -13.87 -5.28
C ILE A 41 -5.72 -15.20 -6.02
N SER A 42 -5.95 -15.17 -7.34
CA SER A 42 -5.97 -16.37 -8.17
C SER A 42 -4.65 -17.15 -8.09
N VAL A 43 -3.51 -16.46 -8.13
CA VAL A 43 -2.18 -17.08 -8.02
C VAL A 43 -1.94 -17.65 -6.62
N ALA A 44 -2.28 -16.90 -5.57
CA ALA A 44 -2.14 -17.35 -4.19
C ALA A 44 -2.98 -18.60 -3.93
N ARG A 45 -4.27 -18.59 -4.34
CA ARG A 45 -5.17 -19.73 -4.19
C ARG A 45 -4.62 -20.98 -4.85
N CYS A 46 -4.20 -20.90 -6.12
CA CYS A 46 -3.66 -22.05 -6.84
C CYS A 46 -2.46 -22.66 -6.10
N PHE A 47 -1.49 -21.83 -5.72
CA PHE A 47 -0.31 -22.26 -4.99
C PHE A 47 -0.66 -22.89 -3.63
N LEU A 48 -1.54 -22.25 -2.84
CA LEU A 48 -1.89 -22.74 -1.51
C LEU A 48 -2.69 -24.05 -1.55
N GLN A 49 -3.54 -24.23 -2.57
CA GLN A 49 -4.26 -25.49 -2.79
C GLN A 49 -3.32 -26.64 -3.17
N GLU A 50 -2.32 -26.39 -4.03
CA GLU A 50 -1.28 -27.37 -4.36
C GLU A 50 -0.46 -27.80 -3.14
N HIS A 51 -0.36 -26.93 -2.13
CA HIS A 51 0.29 -27.20 -0.85
C HIS A 51 -0.66 -27.66 0.26
N PHE A 52 -1.88 -28.07 -0.09
CA PHE A 52 -2.88 -28.64 0.84
C PHE A 52 -3.23 -27.73 2.02
N VAL A 53 -3.20 -26.41 1.82
CA VAL A 53 -3.64 -25.44 2.83
C VAL A 53 -5.17 -25.50 2.95
N ALA A 54 -5.69 -25.44 4.18
CA ALA A 54 -7.12 -25.49 4.44
C ALA A 54 -7.86 -24.32 3.77
N GLU A 55 -9.03 -24.60 3.18
CA GLU A 55 -9.83 -23.62 2.43
C GLU A 55 -10.15 -22.36 3.26
N SER A 56 -10.49 -22.54 4.54
CA SER A 56 -10.77 -21.42 5.45
C SER A 56 -9.57 -20.48 5.66
N VAL A 57 -8.33 -20.99 5.54
CA VAL A 57 -7.10 -20.18 5.64
C VAL A 57 -6.84 -19.47 4.32
N ILE A 58 -7.12 -20.13 3.19
CA ILE A 58 -7.02 -19.52 1.86
C ILE A 58 -7.98 -18.33 1.78
N GLU A 59 -9.25 -18.50 2.15
CA GLU A 59 -10.24 -17.43 2.16
C GLU A 59 -9.78 -16.23 3.01
N LYS A 60 -9.19 -16.47 4.19
CA LYS A 60 -8.60 -15.39 5.01
C LYS A 60 -7.48 -14.63 4.29
N ILE A 61 -6.60 -15.35 3.58
CA ILE A 61 -5.52 -14.74 2.79
C ILE A 61 -6.10 -13.88 1.66
N GLU A 62 -7.12 -14.38 0.97
CA GLU A 62 -7.77 -13.64 -0.11
C GLU A 62 -8.42 -12.34 0.38
N MET A 63 -9.15 -12.41 1.50
CA MET A 63 -9.76 -11.23 2.11
C MET A 63 -8.70 -10.20 2.54
N CYS A 64 -7.58 -10.66 3.10
CA CYS A 64 -6.46 -9.79 3.42
C CYS A 64 -5.83 -9.14 2.18
N ILE A 65 -5.62 -9.88 1.09
CA ILE A 65 -5.11 -9.31 -0.18
C ILE A 65 -6.11 -8.28 -0.74
N LEU A 66 -7.42 -8.55 -0.67
CA LEU A 66 -8.45 -7.59 -1.09
C LEU A 66 -8.44 -6.31 -0.25
N ALA A 67 -8.20 -6.41 1.05
CA ALA A 67 -8.12 -5.28 1.96
C ALA A 67 -6.98 -4.30 1.64
N THR A 68 -5.97 -4.71 0.85
CA THR A 68 -4.93 -3.79 0.33
C THR A 68 -5.46 -2.77 -0.68
N ARG A 69 -6.73 -2.88 -1.11
CA ARG A 69 -7.35 -1.96 -2.07
C ARG A 69 -7.62 -0.61 -1.38
N PRO A 70 -7.17 0.52 -1.97
CA PRO A 70 -7.35 1.84 -1.35
C PRO A 70 -8.81 2.23 -1.04
N SER A 71 -9.77 1.68 -1.79
CA SER A 71 -11.21 1.95 -1.59
C SER A 71 -11.90 1.01 -0.60
N LYS A 72 -11.24 -0.06 -0.15
CA LYS A 72 -11.81 -1.05 0.77
C LYS A 72 -11.46 -0.65 2.19
N LYS A 73 -12.46 -0.62 3.07
CA LYS A 73 -12.25 -0.48 4.50
C LYS A 73 -11.98 -1.88 5.09
N PRO A 74 -10.90 -2.08 5.86
CA PRO A 74 -10.65 -3.35 6.53
C PRO A 74 -11.75 -3.65 7.56
N GLU A 75 -12.12 -4.92 7.68
CA GLU A 75 -13.25 -5.39 8.49
C GLU A 75 -12.82 -6.11 9.77
N ASN A 76 -11.54 -6.48 9.87
CA ASN A 76 -10.96 -7.14 11.04
C ASN A 76 -9.47 -6.77 11.23
N LEU A 77 -8.90 -7.16 12.36
CA LEU A 77 -7.53 -6.81 12.74
C LEU A 77 -6.47 -7.25 11.72
N LEU A 78 -6.61 -8.42 11.08
CA LEU A 78 -5.61 -8.87 10.09
C LEU A 78 -5.62 -7.97 8.85
N GLU A 79 -6.81 -7.63 8.37
CA GLU A 79 -6.99 -6.70 7.26
C GLU A 79 -6.45 -5.31 7.60
N GLU A 80 -6.67 -4.82 8.83
CA GLU A 80 -6.10 -3.56 9.31
C GLU A 80 -4.56 -3.59 9.30
N ILE A 81 -3.96 -4.66 9.84
CA ILE A 81 -2.50 -4.85 9.86
C ILE A 81 -1.95 -4.88 8.43
N VAL A 82 -2.61 -5.58 7.51
CA VAL A 82 -2.19 -5.69 6.11
C VAL A 82 -2.31 -4.34 5.38
N ALA A 83 -3.45 -3.66 5.51
CA ALA A 83 -3.66 -2.35 4.89
C ALA A 83 -2.61 -1.33 5.37
N ASP A 84 -2.29 -1.35 6.65
CA ASP A 84 -1.23 -0.51 7.22
C ASP A 84 0.17 -0.93 6.78
N ALA A 85 0.44 -2.24 6.67
CA ALA A 85 1.75 -2.74 6.23
C ALA A 85 2.04 -2.32 4.78
N VAL A 86 1.05 -2.39 3.88
CA VAL A 86 1.18 -1.94 2.48
C VAL A 86 1.43 -0.43 2.39
N SER A 87 0.73 0.34 3.21
CA SER A 87 0.82 1.81 3.21
C SER A 87 1.88 2.37 4.16
N PHE A 88 2.66 1.52 4.83
CA PHE A 88 3.62 1.91 5.87
C PHE A 88 4.69 2.89 5.39
N HIS A 89 5.00 2.86 4.09
CA HIS A 89 5.97 3.73 3.44
C HIS A 89 5.51 5.20 3.38
N LEU A 90 4.20 5.48 3.42
CA LEU A 90 3.65 6.85 3.34
C LEU A 90 4.08 7.72 4.52
N GLY A 91 4.27 7.11 5.69
CA GLY A 91 4.82 7.74 6.89
C GLY A 91 6.29 7.42 7.10
N SER A 92 7.10 7.38 6.04
CA SER A 92 8.55 7.17 6.14
C SER A 92 9.32 8.34 5.55
N LYS A 93 10.57 8.53 5.99
CA LYS A 93 11.48 9.54 5.42
C LYS A 93 11.84 9.24 3.96
N SER A 94 11.83 7.97 3.56
CA SER A 94 12.10 7.53 2.20
C SER A 94 10.91 7.72 1.24
N PHE A 95 9.75 8.18 1.73
CA PHE A 95 8.56 8.32 0.90
C PHE A 95 8.80 9.26 -0.29
N VAL A 96 9.53 10.36 -0.10
CA VAL A 96 9.82 11.33 -1.16
C VAL A 96 10.58 10.66 -2.31
N ASP A 97 11.63 9.91 -1.99
CA ASP A 97 12.43 9.21 -2.99
C ASP A 97 11.63 8.09 -3.68
N LEU A 98 10.81 7.36 -2.91
CA LEU A 98 9.93 6.32 -3.44
C LEU A 98 8.87 6.91 -4.38
N ASN A 99 8.30 8.06 -4.03
CA ASN A 99 7.33 8.76 -4.86
C ASN A 99 7.98 9.24 -6.17
N GLN A 100 9.22 9.73 -6.14
CA GLN A 100 9.96 10.10 -7.35
C GLN A 100 10.26 8.89 -8.24
N ARG A 101 10.63 7.74 -7.65
CA ARG A 101 10.81 6.49 -8.42
C ARG A 101 9.51 6.04 -9.08
N MET A 102 8.39 6.13 -8.35
CA MET A 102 7.07 5.81 -8.89
C MET A 102 6.67 6.76 -10.02
N TYR A 103 6.97 8.05 -9.91
CA TYR A 103 6.77 9.04 -10.98
C TYR A 103 7.50 8.64 -12.27
N LEU A 104 8.80 8.31 -12.15
CA LEU A 104 9.62 7.88 -13.28
C LEU A 104 9.08 6.60 -13.91
N GLU A 105 8.69 5.61 -13.09
CA GLU A 105 8.12 4.36 -13.56
C GLU A 105 6.79 4.56 -14.32
N VAL A 106 5.89 5.42 -13.80
CA VAL A 106 4.60 5.70 -14.44
C VAL A 106 4.80 6.41 -15.77
N ASN A 107 5.68 7.41 -15.83
CA ASN A 107 5.98 8.12 -17.07
C ASN A 107 6.57 7.19 -18.13
N TYR A 108 7.50 6.32 -17.71
CA TYR A 108 8.11 5.32 -18.60
C TYR A 108 7.05 4.36 -19.16
N ARG A 109 6.20 3.79 -18.30
CA ARG A 109 5.16 2.83 -18.72
C ARG A 109 4.08 3.44 -19.61
N ARG A 110 3.76 4.72 -19.42
CA ARG A 110 2.75 5.43 -20.23
C ARG A 110 3.32 6.05 -21.50
N ASN A 111 4.65 6.07 -21.65
CA ASN A 111 5.34 6.82 -22.69
C ASN A 111 4.87 8.29 -22.75
N GLN A 112 4.63 8.89 -21.58
CA GLN A 112 4.10 10.24 -21.43
C GLN A 112 4.67 10.88 -20.17
N VAL A 113 5.08 12.14 -20.26
CA VAL A 113 5.54 12.91 -19.09
C VAL A 113 4.34 13.59 -18.45
N ILE A 114 4.05 13.23 -17.20
CA ILE A 114 3.07 13.93 -16.36
C ILE A 114 3.74 15.19 -15.81
N ASP A 115 3.05 16.33 -15.86
CA ASP A 115 3.51 17.55 -15.19
C ASP A 115 3.72 17.30 -13.69
N GLU A 116 4.87 17.72 -13.17
CA GLU A 116 5.25 17.45 -11.77
C GLU A 116 4.25 18.04 -10.77
N ARG A 117 3.63 19.20 -11.06
CA ARG A 117 2.61 19.80 -10.18
C ARG A 117 1.33 18.98 -10.17
N ILE A 118 0.98 18.34 -11.29
CA ILE A 118 -0.13 17.39 -11.33
C ILE A 118 0.23 16.17 -10.49
N TRP A 119 1.45 15.65 -10.62
CA TRP A 119 1.91 14.50 -9.83
C TRP A 119 1.91 14.79 -8.32
N TYR A 120 2.40 15.96 -7.90
CA TYR A 120 2.38 16.38 -6.50
C TYR A 120 0.95 16.58 -5.98
N ALA A 121 0.05 17.16 -6.80
CA ALA A 121 -1.36 17.28 -6.43
C ALA A 121 -2.01 15.90 -6.21
N LEU A 122 -1.76 14.93 -7.10
CA LEU A 122 -2.24 13.55 -6.96
C LEU A 122 -1.66 12.88 -5.70
N THR A 123 -0.36 13.09 -5.44
CA THR A 123 0.31 12.59 -4.24
C THR A 123 -0.30 13.16 -2.96
N LEU A 124 -0.61 14.46 -2.94
CA LEU A 124 -1.29 15.11 -1.82
C LEU A 124 -2.71 14.58 -1.60
N VAL A 125 -3.48 14.36 -2.67
CA VAL A 125 -4.81 13.73 -2.57
C VAL A 125 -4.69 12.33 -1.96
N PHE A 126 -3.73 11.54 -2.43
CA PHE A 126 -3.49 10.19 -1.93
C PHE A 126 -3.09 10.19 -0.44
N LEU A 127 -2.14 11.01 -0.02
CA LEU A 127 -1.70 11.11 1.37
C LEU A 127 -2.82 11.59 2.31
N ARG A 128 -3.66 12.53 1.85
CA ARG A 128 -4.75 13.11 2.66
C ARG A 128 -5.94 12.17 2.81
N ASN A 129 -6.23 11.38 1.79
CA ASN A 129 -7.33 10.41 1.84
C ASN A 129 -6.95 9.12 2.57
N HIS A 130 -5.65 8.88 2.77
CA HIS A 130 -5.14 7.71 3.50
C HIS A 130 -5.24 7.89 5.02
N THR A 131 -5.66 6.82 5.71
CA THR A 131 -5.68 6.70 7.17
C THR A 131 -5.03 5.39 7.59
N TYR A 132 -4.25 5.40 8.68
CA TYR A 132 -3.76 4.18 9.32
C TYR A 132 -4.80 3.61 10.28
N PHE A 133 -5.03 2.31 10.22
CA PHE A 133 -6.12 1.63 10.93
C PHE A 133 -5.71 1.16 12.31
N THR A 134 -4.54 0.55 12.45
CA THR A 134 -4.00 0.06 13.72
C THR A 134 -3.43 1.19 14.56
N GLU A 135 -3.53 1.08 15.89
CA GLU A 135 -2.97 2.06 16.81
C GLU A 135 -1.45 2.19 16.64
N GLU A 136 -0.74 1.07 16.51
CA GLU A 136 0.71 1.06 16.32
C GLU A 136 1.12 1.81 15.03
N ALA A 137 0.43 1.57 13.90
CA ALA A 137 0.73 2.29 12.67
C ALA A 137 0.49 3.79 12.81
N ARG A 138 -0.62 4.21 13.44
CA ARG A 138 -0.88 5.63 13.69
C ARG A 138 0.23 6.28 14.51
N LEU A 139 0.65 5.63 15.61
CA LEU A 139 1.72 6.13 16.48
C LEU A 139 3.05 6.27 15.72
N LEU A 140 3.41 5.27 14.92
CA LEU A 140 4.68 5.25 14.20
C LEU A 140 4.70 6.16 12.96
N LYS A 141 3.55 6.37 12.31
CA LYS A 141 3.52 6.88 10.93
C LYS A 141 2.76 8.16 10.70
N GLU A 142 1.76 8.49 11.52
CA GLU A 142 0.89 9.63 11.24
C GLU A 142 1.67 10.96 11.29
N GLY A 143 2.58 11.11 12.26
CA GLY A 143 3.44 12.30 12.36
C GLY A 143 4.35 12.49 11.16
N ILE A 144 4.97 11.40 10.68
CA ILE A 144 5.86 11.45 9.51
C ILE A 144 5.05 11.68 8.22
N LYS A 145 3.87 11.06 8.09
CA LYS A 145 2.96 11.29 6.96
C LYS A 145 2.58 12.78 6.86
N LYS A 146 2.32 13.43 8.00
CA LYS A 146 2.06 14.89 8.05
C LYS A 146 3.26 15.71 7.56
N ASN A 147 4.48 15.35 7.94
CA ASN A 147 5.68 16.02 7.44
C ASN A 147 5.83 15.85 5.91
N ASN A 148 5.54 14.66 5.39
CA ASN A 148 5.52 14.40 3.95
C ASN A 148 4.46 15.26 3.24
N ILE A 149 3.26 15.41 3.80
CA ILE A 149 2.23 16.32 3.26
C ILE A 149 2.75 17.76 3.20
N VAL A 150 3.38 18.26 4.27
CA VAL A 150 3.96 19.62 4.30
C VAL A 150 5.00 19.78 3.19
N TYR A 151 5.88 18.79 3.02
CA TYR A 151 6.90 18.81 1.97
C TYR A 151 6.28 18.98 0.56
N PHE A 152 5.29 18.17 0.20
CA PHE A 152 4.63 18.28 -1.11
C PHE A 152 3.78 19.55 -1.25
N VAL A 153 3.22 20.10 -0.17
CA VAL A 153 2.56 21.42 -0.20
C VAL A 153 3.56 22.51 -0.56
N THR A 154 4.77 22.49 0.02
CA THR A 154 5.82 23.47 -0.31
C THR A 154 6.24 23.38 -1.77
N LEU A 155 6.40 22.17 -2.31
CA LEU A 155 6.70 21.98 -3.74
C LEU A 155 5.59 22.54 -4.65
N GLN A 156 4.32 22.38 -4.25
CA GLN A 156 3.18 22.91 -5.00
C GLN A 156 3.13 24.45 -5.00
N THR A 157 3.60 25.11 -3.93
CA THR A 157 3.52 26.56 -3.76
C THR A 157 4.76 27.30 -4.25
N ALA A 158 5.95 26.68 -4.22
CA ALA A 158 7.21 27.29 -4.66
C ALA A 158 7.16 27.76 -6.13
N GLY A 159 6.33 27.14 -6.97
CA GLY A 159 6.13 27.52 -8.36
C GLY A 159 5.26 28.76 -8.62
N LYS A 160 4.79 29.47 -7.59
CA LYS A 160 3.99 30.72 -7.72
C LYS A 160 4.81 32.02 -7.68
N GLN A 161 6.13 31.96 -7.47
CA GLN A 161 6.98 33.17 -7.39
C GLN A 161 7.70 33.55 -8.70
N SER A 162 7.34 32.95 -9.85
CA SER A 162 7.92 33.30 -11.15
C SER A 162 6.83 33.70 -12.14
N SER A 163 6.21 34.83 -11.86
CA SER A 163 5.48 35.64 -12.83
C SER A 163 5.44 37.06 -12.26
N VAL A 164 6.53 37.79 -12.53
CA VAL A 164 6.58 39.25 -12.49
C VAL A 164 5.80 39.78 -13.69
#